data_AF-A0A928CVQ2-F1
#
_entry.id   AF-A0A928CVQ2-F1
#
_cell.length_a   1.000
_cell.length_b   1.000
_cell.length_c   1.000
_cell.angle_alpha   90.00
_cell.angle_beta   90.00
_cell.angle_gamma   90.00
#
_symmetry.space_group_name_H-M   'P 1'
#
loop_
_entity.id
_entity.type
_entity.pdbx_description
1 polymer ?
#
loop_
_entity_poly.entity_id
_entity_poly.type
_entity_poly.pdbx_seq_one_letter_code
_entity_poly.pdbx_strand_id
1 'polypeptide(L)'
;ECALPFEIICCDDGSKDRTPDIIAAFPSVKKLPRPEGEYRPGRRLNYMVAHSSGDLIVFNNADAVPVNRRWLSELVAPLLADAADAVYGNQLPRPDARYLVRKDNLRAFGDGREAAKWRFFFSLATSAVRRCDLVEHPFDENIRYSEDVEWAHRRPIRIVYAPEAKVEHSHNYTLAELKRRFYGEGRADAEIFGDRPNLPREMISAVLETLRDGRFLLAHPAGLAELPAAPVRRFIQRFYHWKGVRDYYVSC
;
A
#
# COMPACT_ATOMS: atom_id res chain seq x y z
N GLU A 1 -6.50 -22.76 1.63
CA GLU A 1 -7.25 -23.47 2.66
C GLU A 1 -7.67 -22.46 3.69
N CYS A 2 -8.79 -21.83 3.41
CA CYS A 2 -9.59 -21.10 4.37
C CYS A 2 -10.96 -21.78 4.29
N ALA A 3 -11.49 -22.23 5.43
CA ALA A 3 -12.78 -22.93 5.45
C ALA A 3 -13.98 -21.98 5.27
N LEU A 4 -13.74 -20.67 5.25
CA LEU A 4 -14.77 -19.67 5.05
C LEU A 4 -15.22 -19.65 3.58
N PRO A 5 -16.53 -19.58 3.31
CA PRO A 5 -17.02 -19.24 1.98
C PRO A 5 -16.57 -17.82 1.63
N PHE A 6 -16.26 -17.59 0.36
CA PHE A 6 -15.88 -16.27 -0.13
C PHE A 6 -16.42 -16.03 -1.54
N GLU A 7 -16.63 -14.76 -1.87
CA GLU A 7 -16.83 -14.29 -3.23
C GLU A 7 -15.60 -13.47 -3.67
N ILE A 8 -15.37 -13.40 -4.98
CA ILE A 8 -14.32 -12.54 -5.53
C ILE A 8 -15.01 -11.46 -6.36
N ILE A 9 -14.74 -10.20 -6.03
CA ILE A 9 -15.23 -9.04 -6.77
C ILE A 9 -14.04 -8.36 -7.45
N CYS A 10 -14.21 -8.03 -8.73
CA CYS A 10 -13.22 -7.30 -9.49
C CYS A 10 -13.86 -6.10 -10.19
N CYS A 11 -13.24 -4.92 -10.05
CA CYS A 11 -13.59 -3.73 -10.79
C CYS A 11 -12.40 -3.35 -11.68
N ASP A 12 -12.42 -3.79 -12.95
CA ASP A 12 -11.39 -3.41 -13.91
C ASP A 12 -11.54 -1.93 -14.31
N ASP A 13 -10.45 -1.16 -14.21
CA ASP A 13 -10.45 0.29 -14.47
C ASP A 13 -10.19 0.64 -15.94
N GLY A 14 -10.60 -0.23 -16.86
CA GLY A 14 -10.40 -0.05 -18.30
C GLY A 14 -9.02 -0.50 -18.77
N SER A 15 -8.58 -1.67 -18.30
CA SER A 15 -7.34 -2.28 -18.77
C SER A 15 -7.37 -2.51 -20.29
N LYS A 16 -6.24 -2.26 -20.96
CA LYS A 16 -6.09 -2.37 -22.42
C LYS A 16 -5.33 -3.61 -22.86
N ASP A 17 -4.86 -4.39 -21.90
CA ASP A 17 -4.14 -5.63 -22.12
C ASP A 17 -5.10 -6.84 -22.01
N ARG A 18 -4.55 -8.03 -21.72
CA ARG A 18 -5.33 -9.26 -21.60
C ARG A 18 -6.12 -9.38 -20.30
N THR A 19 -6.12 -8.36 -19.42
CA THR A 19 -6.82 -8.40 -18.14
C THR A 19 -8.31 -8.75 -18.28
N PRO A 20 -9.10 -8.13 -19.19
CA PRO A 20 -10.51 -8.48 -19.34
C PRO A 20 -10.75 -9.94 -19.72
N ASP A 21 -9.91 -10.49 -20.60
CA ASP A 21 -9.95 -11.88 -21.06
C ASP A 21 -9.60 -12.84 -19.92
N ILE A 22 -8.57 -12.52 -19.13
CA ILE A 22 -8.16 -13.31 -17.97
C ILE A 22 -9.31 -13.38 -16.96
N ILE A 23 -9.91 -12.24 -16.60
CA ILE A 23 -11.04 -12.21 -15.65
C ILE A 23 -12.23 -12.97 -16.24
N ALA A 24 -12.45 -12.97 -17.57
CA ALA A 24 -13.53 -13.72 -18.22
C ALA A 24 -13.38 -15.24 -18.13
N ALA A 25 -12.15 -15.74 -18.01
CA ALA A 25 -11.90 -17.17 -17.81
C ALA A 25 -12.33 -17.68 -16.42
N PHE A 26 -12.63 -16.79 -15.46
CA PHE A 26 -13.06 -17.14 -14.11
C PHE A 26 -14.53 -16.72 -13.86
N PRO A 27 -15.51 -17.56 -14.21
CA PRO A 27 -16.94 -17.21 -14.09
C PRO A 27 -17.40 -17.00 -12.64
N SER A 28 -16.64 -17.48 -11.65
CA SER A 28 -16.90 -17.25 -10.22
C SER A 28 -16.53 -15.83 -9.76
N VAL A 29 -15.83 -15.04 -10.58
CA VAL A 29 -15.48 -13.65 -10.27
C VAL A 29 -16.64 -12.75 -10.65
N LYS A 30 -17.21 -12.07 -9.66
CA LYS A 30 -18.21 -11.02 -9.86
C LYS A 30 -17.53 -9.78 -10.41
N LYS A 31 -17.71 -9.55 -11.71
CA LYS A 31 -17.19 -8.36 -12.39
C LYS A 31 -18.14 -7.19 -12.17
N LEU A 32 -17.60 -6.06 -11.72
CA LEU A 32 -18.34 -4.81 -11.64
C LEU A 32 -17.91 -3.85 -12.76
N PRO A 33 -18.84 -3.07 -13.32
CA PRO A 33 -18.48 -1.99 -14.22
C PRO A 33 -17.69 -0.92 -13.47
N ARG A 34 -16.77 -0.27 -14.18
CA ARG A 34 -16.03 0.88 -13.69
C ARG A 34 -17.00 2.05 -13.43
N PRO A 35 -17.05 2.65 -12.22
CA PRO A 35 -17.85 3.85 -11.99
C PRO A 35 -17.41 5.01 -12.90
N GLU A 36 -18.37 5.82 -13.35
CA GLU A 36 -18.11 6.95 -14.23
C GLU A 36 -17.19 8.02 -13.60
N GLY A 37 -16.52 8.78 -14.48
CA GLY A 37 -15.67 9.91 -14.09
C GLY A 37 -14.17 9.58 -13.93
N GLU A 38 -13.47 10.52 -13.31
CA GLU A 38 -12.04 10.43 -12.99
C GLU A 38 -11.79 9.30 -11.96
N TYR A 39 -10.64 8.62 -12.07
CA TYR A 39 -10.25 7.63 -11.08
C TYR A 39 -10.02 8.28 -9.71
N ARG A 40 -10.69 7.74 -8.70
CA ARG A 40 -10.54 8.07 -7.28
C ARG A 40 -10.48 6.75 -6.50
N PRO A 41 -9.40 6.47 -5.76
CA PRO A 41 -9.27 5.21 -5.00
C PRO A 41 -10.45 4.97 -4.07
N GLY A 42 -10.80 5.96 -3.22
CA GLY A 42 -11.90 5.85 -2.27
C GLY A 42 -13.24 5.51 -2.92
N ARG A 43 -13.59 6.18 -4.03
CA ARG A 43 -14.83 5.89 -4.78
C ARG A 43 -14.87 4.45 -5.30
N ARG A 44 -13.74 3.95 -5.83
CA ARG A 44 -13.65 2.58 -6.33
C ARG A 44 -13.80 1.55 -5.22
N LEU A 45 -13.12 1.78 -4.10
CA LEU A 45 -13.16 0.91 -2.94
C LEU A 45 -14.57 0.89 -2.33
N ASN A 46 -15.17 2.06 -2.08
CA ASN A 46 -16.55 2.19 -1.58
C ASN A 46 -17.56 1.49 -2.51
N TYR A 47 -17.39 1.65 -3.82
CA TYR A 47 -18.25 0.99 -4.81
C TYR A 47 -18.15 -0.54 -4.71
N MET A 48 -16.94 -1.10 -4.65
CA MET A 48 -16.74 -2.55 -4.47
C MET A 48 -17.28 -3.05 -3.13
N VAL A 49 -17.09 -2.28 -2.04
CA VAL A 49 -17.67 -2.59 -0.73
C VAL A 49 -19.19 -2.60 -0.81
N ALA A 50 -19.84 -1.59 -1.39
CA ALA A 50 -21.30 -1.58 -1.50
C ALA A 50 -21.87 -2.81 -2.22
N HIS A 51 -21.11 -3.39 -3.15
CA HIS A 51 -21.52 -4.56 -3.95
C HIS A 51 -21.07 -5.91 -3.37
N SER A 52 -20.32 -5.95 -2.28
CA SER A 52 -20.01 -7.21 -1.58
C SER A 52 -21.10 -7.61 -0.59
N SER A 53 -21.05 -8.88 -0.18
CA SER A 53 -22.02 -9.51 0.73
C SER A 53 -21.38 -10.13 1.97
N GLY A 54 -20.06 -10.33 1.98
CA GLY A 54 -19.33 -10.92 3.11
C GLY A 54 -19.19 -9.98 4.31
N ASP A 55 -19.18 -10.54 5.52
CA ASP A 55 -19.00 -9.80 6.77
C ASP A 55 -17.59 -9.21 6.93
N LEU A 56 -16.61 -9.82 6.26
CA LEU A 56 -15.24 -9.35 6.17
C LEU A 56 -14.93 -8.96 4.72
N ILE A 57 -14.30 -7.80 4.54
CA ILE A 57 -13.79 -7.34 3.26
C ILE A 57 -12.29 -7.58 3.24
N VAL A 58 -11.82 -8.29 2.22
CA VAL A 58 -10.40 -8.50 1.97
C VAL A 58 -10.01 -7.70 0.73
N PHE A 59 -9.08 -6.77 0.90
CA PHE A 59 -8.46 -6.08 -0.21
C PHE A 59 -7.18 -6.80 -0.60
N ASN A 60 -7.06 -7.12 -1.88
CA ASN A 60 -5.85 -7.65 -2.48
C ASN A 60 -5.61 -6.92 -3.80
N ASN A 61 -4.49 -6.21 -3.91
CA ASN A 61 -4.14 -5.56 -5.16
C ASN A 61 -4.03 -6.59 -6.29
N ALA A 62 -4.39 -6.18 -7.52
CA ALA A 62 -4.39 -7.07 -8.68
C ALA A 62 -3.00 -7.70 -8.96
N ASP A 63 -1.93 -7.04 -8.53
CA ASP A 63 -0.57 -7.52 -8.67
C ASP A 63 0.00 -8.15 -7.38
N ALA A 64 -0.72 -8.13 -6.26
CA ALA A 64 -0.29 -8.84 -5.04
C ALA A 64 -0.63 -10.33 -5.12
N VAL A 65 0.40 -11.19 -5.14
CA VAL A 65 0.24 -12.64 -5.32
C VAL A 65 0.37 -13.36 -3.98
N PRO A 66 -0.68 -13.98 -3.42
CA PRO A 66 -0.58 -14.81 -2.23
C PRO A 66 0.45 -15.92 -2.37
N VAL A 67 1.39 -16.03 -1.43
CA VAL A 67 2.52 -16.98 -1.56
C VAL A 67 2.15 -18.43 -1.21
N ASN A 68 1.02 -18.62 -0.53
CA ASN A 68 0.56 -19.94 -0.13
C ASN A 68 -0.97 -19.98 0.02
N ARG A 69 -1.50 -21.19 0.13
CA ARG A 69 -2.95 -21.43 0.22
C ARG A 69 -3.55 -20.95 1.56
N ARG A 70 -2.76 -20.75 2.62
CA ARG A 70 -3.24 -20.30 3.94
C ARG A 70 -3.33 -18.77 4.07
N TRP A 71 -2.84 -18.01 3.08
CA TRP A 71 -2.83 -16.54 3.12
C TRP A 71 -4.15 -15.92 3.64
N LEU A 72 -5.28 -16.34 3.07
CA LEU A 72 -6.59 -15.79 3.45
C LEU A 72 -6.94 -16.11 4.91
N SER A 73 -6.72 -17.35 5.37
CA SER A 73 -7.02 -17.74 6.75
C SER A 73 -6.13 -17.02 7.75
N GLU A 74 -4.84 -16.86 7.45
CA GLU A 74 -3.91 -16.11 8.30
C GLU A 74 -4.31 -14.62 8.39
N LEU A 75 -4.75 -14.03 7.27
CA LEU A 75 -5.10 -12.62 7.20
C LEU A 75 -6.37 -12.29 8.01
N VAL A 76 -7.38 -13.15 7.97
CA VAL A 76 -8.67 -12.90 8.64
C VAL A 76 -8.71 -13.39 10.09
N ALA A 77 -7.77 -14.27 10.51
CA ALA A 77 -7.75 -14.84 11.85
C ALA A 77 -7.84 -13.81 12.98
N PRO A 78 -7.12 -12.67 12.95
CA PRO A 78 -7.23 -11.67 14.01
C PRO A 78 -8.62 -11.01 14.09
N LEU A 79 -9.32 -10.85 12.96
CA LEU A 79 -10.69 -10.30 12.93
C LEU A 79 -11.70 -11.30 13.50
N LEU A 80 -11.54 -12.59 13.18
CA LEU A 80 -12.39 -13.65 13.71
C LEU A 80 -12.22 -13.83 15.22
N ALA A 81 -11.00 -13.63 15.73
CA ALA A 81 -10.69 -13.66 17.15
C ALA A 81 -11.06 -12.35 17.89
N ASP A 82 -11.65 -11.38 17.19
CA ASP A 82 -11.95 -10.03 17.69
C ASP A 82 -10.73 -9.30 18.30
N ALA A 83 -9.54 -9.60 17.81
CA ALA A 83 -8.28 -9.00 18.24
C ALA A 83 -7.92 -7.74 17.45
N ALA A 84 -8.63 -7.46 16.36
CA ALA A 84 -8.35 -6.36 15.44
C ALA A 84 -9.64 -5.79 14.84
N ASP A 85 -9.58 -4.53 14.43
CA ASP A 85 -10.60 -3.86 13.62
C ASP A 85 -10.17 -3.84 12.15
N ALA A 86 -8.86 -3.76 11.90
CA ALA A 86 -8.24 -3.90 10.58
C ALA A 86 -6.95 -4.73 10.65
N VAL A 87 -6.65 -5.48 9.60
CA VAL A 87 -5.44 -6.32 9.49
C VAL A 87 -4.74 -6.03 8.17
N TYR A 88 -3.41 -5.99 8.16
CA TYR A 88 -2.63 -5.99 6.93
C TYR A 88 -1.58 -7.11 6.93
N GLY A 89 -1.32 -7.65 5.74
CA GLY A 89 -0.39 -8.75 5.52
C GLY A 89 1.04 -8.30 5.20
N ASN A 90 1.93 -9.29 5.12
CA ASN A 90 3.33 -9.13 4.77
C ASN A 90 3.50 -9.05 3.25
N GLN A 91 4.21 -8.04 2.76
CA GLN A 91 4.54 -7.88 1.34
C GLN A 91 6.01 -8.23 1.13
N LEU A 92 6.23 -9.41 0.56
CA LEU A 92 7.55 -9.88 0.19
C LEU A 92 7.96 -9.24 -1.13
N PRO A 93 9.23 -8.80 -1.26
CA PRO A 93 9.71 -8.29 -2.52
C PRO A 93 9.71 -9.42 -3.57
N ARG A 94 9.30 -9.08 -4.79
CA ARG A 94 9.29 -10.03 -5.91
C ARG A 94 10.69 -10.59 -6.19
N PRO A 95 10.79 -11.77 -6.83
CA PRO A 95 12.06 -12.35 -7.24
C PRO A 95 12.94 -11.44 -8.10
N ASP A 96 12.36 -10.50 -8.86
CA ASP A 96 13.05 -9.53 -9.71
C ASP A 96 13.23 -8.14 -9.05
N ALA A 97 12.84 -7.98 -7.78
CA ALA A 97 12.97 -6.70 -7.09
C ALA A 97 14.44 -6.27 -7.00
N ARG A 98 14.71 -5.00 -7.32
CA ARG A 98 15.99 -4.34 -7.09
C ARG A 98 16.36 -4.37 -5.60
N TYR A 99 17.64 -4.38 -5.27
CA TYR A 99 18.12 -4.50 -3.89
C TYR A 99 17.61 -3.37 -2.99
N LEU A 100 17.58 -2.13 -3.46
CA LEU A 100 17.02 -1.03 -2.68
C LEU A 100 15.49 -1.17 -2.50
N VAL A 101 14.78 -1.79 -3.44
CA VAL A 101 13.36 -2.13 -3.29
C VAL A 101 13.18 -3.24 -2.26
N ARG A 102 14.04 -4.27 -2.26
CA ARG A 102 14.05 -5.33 -1.23
C ARG A 102 14.29 -4.73 0.15
N LYS A 103 15.29 -3.86 0.30
CA LYS A 103 15.60 -3.18 1.56
C LYS A 103 14.37 -2.44 2.09
N ASP A 104 13.71 -1.66 1.24
CA ASP A 104 12.55 -0.86 1.62
C ASP A 104 11.36 -1.76 2.02
N ASN A 105 11.10 -2.85 1.27
CA ASN A 105 10.05 -3.82 1.61
C ASN A 105 10.33 -4.55 2.92
N LEU A 106 11.56 -5.03 3.14
CA LEU A 106 11.95 -5.72 4.37
C LEU A 106 11.84 -4.80 5.59
N ARG A 107 12.06 -3.51 5.42
CA ARG A 107 11.93 -2.53 6.51
C ARG A 107 10.47 -2.17 6.80
N ALA A 108 9.63 -2.16 5.77
CA ALA A 108 8.20 -1.87 5.90
C ALA A 108 7.40 -3.06 6.44
N PHE A 109 7.67 -4.28 5.97
CA PHE A 109 6.88 -5.46 6.30
C PHE A 109 7.66 -6.44 7.16
N GLY A 110 8.80 -6.96 6.69
CA GLY A 110 9.76 -7.77 7.45
C GLY A 110 9.17 -8.58 8.62
N ASP A 111 9.74 -8.38 9.81
CA ASP A 111 9.21 -8.87 11.09
C ASP A 111 8.24 -7.88 11.77
N GLY A 112 7.88 -6.79 11.09
CA GLY A 112 7.01 -5.72 11.57
C GLY A 112 7.61 -4.77 12.60
N ARG A 113 8.81 -5.04 13.14
CA ARG A 113 9.37 -4.28 14.28
C ARG A 113 9.73 -2.85 13.93
N GLU A 114 10.19 -2.62 12.69
CA GLU A 114 10.58 -1.29 12.24
C GLU A 114 9.37 -0.42 11.94
N ALA A 115 8.37 -0.96 11.23
CA ALA A 115 7.13 -0.24 10.92
C ALA A 115 6.28 0.07 12.16
N ALA A 116 6.33 -0.78 13.19
CA ALA A 116 5.68 -0.51 14.48
C ALA A 116 6.21 0.75 15.20
N LYS A 117 7.39 1.27 14.80
CA LYS A 117 7.96 2.52 15.34
C LYS A 117 7.57 3.75 14.52
N TRP A 118 6.90 3.58 13.38
CA TRP A 118 6.52 4.69 12.52
C TRP A 118 5.32 5.42 13.11
N ARG A 119 5.08 6.66 12.68
CA ARG A 119 3.92 7.45 13.12
C ARG A 119 2.62 6.70 12.89
N PHE A 120 2.49 6.12 11.70
CA PHE A 120 1.31 5.40 11.26
C PHE A 120 1.70 4.49 10.09
N PHE A 121 1.17 3.26 10.06
CA PHE A 121 1.41 2.33 8.95
C PHE A 121 0.24 1.37 8.79
N PHE A 122 -0.36 1.39 7.62
CA PHE A 122 -1.40 0.46 7.17
C PHE A 122 -1.29 0.38 5.64
N SER A 123 -1.47 -0.80 5.07
CA SER A 123 -1.39 -0.98 3.62
C SER A 123 -2.56 -1.81 3.13
N LEU A 124 -3.32 -1.27 2.18
CA LEU A 124 -4.45 -1.98 1.58
C LEU A 124 -4.05 -3.09 0.59
N ALA A 125 -2.79 -3.14 0.13
CA ALA A 125 -2.37 -4.06 -0.93
C ALA A 125 -2.60 -5.54 -0.58
N THR A 126 -2.57 -5.88 0.70
CA THR A 126 -3.12 -7.12 1.25
C THR A 126 -3.65 -6.83 2.66
N SER A 127 -4.96 -6.74 2.81
CA SER A 127 -5.58 -6.34 4.08
C SER A 127 -6.99 -6.90 4.25
N ALA A 128 -7.48 -6.88 5.49
CA ALA A 128 -8.84 -7.29 5.82
C ALA A 128 -9.46 -6.34 6.85
N VAL A 129 -10.75 -6.04 6.69
CA VAL A 129 -11.53 -5.15 7.56
C VAL A 129 -12.95 -5.68 7.69
N ARG A 130 -13.63 -5.40 8.82
CA ARG A 130 -15.07 -5.70 8.94
C ARG A 130 -15.89 -4.85 7.97
N ARG A 131 -16.84 -5.46 7.26
CA ARG A 131 -17.71 -4.75 6.31
C ARG A 131 -18.50 -3.63 7.00
N CYS A 132 -19.06 -3.89 8.19
CA CYS A 132 -19.84 -2.89 8.92
C CYS A 132 -19.07 -1.59 9.16
N ASP A 133 -17.79 -1.70 9.52
CA ASP A 133 -16.89 -0.57 9.77
C ASP A 133 -16.61 0.24 8.49
N LEU A 134 -16.43 -0.42 7.34
CA LEU A 134 -16.30 0.25 6.04
C LEU A 134 -17.58 0.93 5.55
N VAL A 135 -18.75 0.38 5.92
CA VAL A 135 -20.06 0.97 5.57
C VAL A 135 -20.36 2.17 6.46
N GLU A 136 -20.07 2.09 7.75
CA GLU A 136 -20.25 3.18 8.71
C GLU A 136 -19.24 4.31 8.46
N HIS A 137 -18.01 3.94 8.09
CA HIS A 137 -16.92 4.87 7.82
C HIS A 137 -16.35 4.61 6.42
N PRO A 138 -16.95 5.13 5.34
CA PRO A 138 -16.45 4.92 3.98
C PRO A 138 -15.09 5.62 3.75
N PHE A 139 -14.34 5.17 2.75
CA PHE A 139 -13.13 5.86 2.27
C PHE A 139 -13.48 7.27 1.79
N ASP A 140 -12.59 8.25 2.01
CA ASP A 140 -12.78 9.59 1.45
C ASP A 140 -12.63 9.52 -0.09
N GLU A 141 -13.65 9.97 -0.81
CA GLU A 141 -13.62 9.97 -2.28
C GLU A 141 -12.83 11.14 -2.87
N ASN A 142 -12.41 12.11 -2.05
CA ASN A 142 -11.67 13.29 -2.49
C ASN A 142 -10.15 13.07 -2.49
N ILE A 143 -9.65 12.21 -1.59
CA ILE A 143 -8.23 11.94 -1.50
C ILE A 143 -7.73 11.16 -2.73
N ARG A 144 -6.55 11.53 -3.22
CA ARG A 144 -5.95 10.95 -4.43
C ARG A 144 -4.84 9.94 -4.16
N TYR A 145 -4.28 9.95 -2.95
CA TYR A 145 -3.17 9.10 -2.53
C TYR A 145 -3.34 8.76 -1.05
N SER A 146 -2.84 7.59 -0.65
CA SER A 146 -2.82 7.17 0.76
C SER A 146 -4.22 7.05 1.38
N GLU A 147 -5.22 6.62 0.59
CA GLU A 147 -6.58 6.39 1.06
C GLU A 147 -6.66 5.35 2.18
N ASP A 148 -5.70 4.42 2.20
CA ASP A 148 -5.52 3.41 3.24
C ASP A 148 -5.16 4.06 4.58
N VAL A 149 -4.12 4.88 4.59
CA VAL A 149 -3.66 5.63 5.75
C VAL A 149 -4.71 6.63 6.22
N GLU A 150 -5.33 7.35 5.29
CA GLU A 150 -6.38 8.34 5.59
C GLU A 150 -7.55 7.68 6.33
N TRP A 151 -8.10 6.60 5.78
CA TRP A 151 -9.24 5.89 6.38
C TRP A 151 -8.92 5.34 7.77
N ALA A 152 -7.73 4.76 7.92
CA ALA A 152 -7.30 4.15 9.16
C ALA A 152 -6.88 5.19 10.22
N HIS A 153 -6.44 6.39 9.81
CA HIS A 153 -6.01 7.46 10.72
C HIS A 153 -7.16 8.29 11.28
N ARG A 154 -8.28 8.40 10.54
CA ARG A 154 -9.45 9.22 10.92
C ARG A 154 -10.05 8.90 12.29
N ARG A 155 -9.84 7.69 12.82
CA ARG A 155 -10.40 7.24 14.09
C ARG A 155 -9.47 6.23 14.79
N PRO A 156 -9.56 6.06 16.12
CA PRO A 156 -8.79 5.06 16.82
C PRO A 156 -9.30 3.65 16.50
N ILE A 157 -8.53 2.87 15.74
CA ILE A 157 -8.80 1.45 15.44
C ILE A 157 -7.61 0.56 15.80
N ARG A 158 -7.90 -0.69 16.15
CA ARG A 158 -6.89 -1.72 16.42
C ARG A 158 -6.40 -2.33 15.11
N ILE A 159 -5.25 -1.87 14.64
CA ILE A 159 -4.59 -2.39 13.44
C ILE A 159 -3.62 -3.49 13.83
N VAL A 160 -3.77 -4.67 13.26
CA VAL A 160 -2.87 -5.81 13.48
C VAL A 160 -2.09 -6.14 12.22
N TYR A 161 -0.79 -6.35 12.37
CA TYR A 161 0.05 -6.91 11.32
C TYR A 161 -0.01 -8.44 11.37
N ALA A 162 -0.36 -9.09 10.27
CA ALA A 162 -0.38 -10.54 10.12
C ALA A 162 0.86 -11.01 9.34
N PRO A 163 2.00 -11.33 10.01
CA PRO A 163 3.26 -11.61 9.34
C PRO A 163 3.22 -12.85 8.45
N GLU A 164 2.34 -13.83 8.74
CA GLU A 164 2.17 -15.07 7.98
C GLU A 164 1.22 -14.95 6.78
N ALA A 165 0.40 -13.89 6.74
CA ALA A 165 -0.40 -13.52 5.58
C ALA A 165 0.48 -12.85 4.51
N LYS A 166 1.27 -13.66 3.80
CA LYS A 166 2.30 -13.21 2.86
C LYS A 166 1.80 -13.11 1.42
N VAL A 167 2.13 -12.01 0.74
CA VAL A 167 1.99 -11.82 -0.71
C VAL A 167 3.32 -11.40 -1.33
N GLU A 168 3.56 -11.73 -2.60
CA GLU A 168 4.62 -11.10 -3.40
C GLU A 168 4.09 -9.79 -3.98
N HIS A 169 4.65 -8.66 -3.55
CA HIS A 169 4.26 -7.35 -4.03
C HIS A 169 5.41 -6.35 -3.85
N SER A 170 5.92 -5.83 -4.97
CA SER A 170 6.93 -4.77 -4.99
C SER A 170 7.05 -4.16 -6.37
N HIS A 171 7.48 -2.90 -6.43
CA HIS A 171 7.55 -2.12 -7.66
C HIS A 171 8.97 -1.60 -7.92
N ASN A 172 9.53 -1.92 -9.08
CA ASN A 172 10.81 -1.39 -9.56
C ASN A 172 10.61 -0.03 -10.24
N TYR A 173 10.02 0.94 -9.51
CA TYR A 173 9.69 2.25 -10.06
C TYR A 173 10.88 2.94 -10.74
N THR A 174 10.61 3.54 -11.88
CA THR A 174 11.47 4.53 -12.53
C THR A 174 11.56 5.80 -11.68
N LEU A 175 12.54 6.67 -11.97
CA LEU A 175 12.68 7.94 -11.25
C LEU A 175 11.46 8.86 -11.46
N ALA A 176 10.81 8.79 -12.63
CA ALA A 176 9.61 9.56 -12.93
C ALA A 176 8.39 9.08 -12.12
N GLU A 177 8.24 7.76 -11.95
CA GLU A 177 7.19 7.17 -11.12
C GLU A 177 7.43 7.45 -9.63
N LEU A 178 8.68 7.32 -9.15
CA LEU A 178 9.04 7.71 -7.77
C LEU A 178 8.71 9.17 -7.51
N LYS A 179 9.09 10.07 -8.41
CA LYS A 179 8.74 11.49 -8.32
C LYS A 179 7.23 11.68 -8.16
N ARG A 180 6.43 11.06 -9.03
CA ARG A 180 4.96 11.18 -9.00
C ARG A 180 4.38 10.65 -7.69
N ARG A 181 4.82 9.46 -7.29
CA ARG A 181 4.37 8.77 -6.07
C ARG A 181 4.65 9.60 -4.83
N PHE A 182 5.91 9.97 -4.59
CA PHE A 182 6.29 10.70 -3.37
C PHE A 182 5.73 12.13 -3.35
N TYR A 183 5.53 12.77 -4.50
CA TYR A 183 4.78 14.03 -4.56
C TYR A 183 3.32 13.86 -4.12
N GLY A 184 2.66 12.80 -4.57
CA GLY A 184 1.30 12.46 -4.15
C GLY A 184 1.21 12.16 -2.66
N GLU A 185 2.09 11.30 -2.16
CA GLU A 185 2.20 10.96 -0.72
C GLU A 185 2.45 12.21 0.13
N GLY A 186 3.33 13.13 -0.30
CA GLY A 186 3.57 14.38 0.42
C GLY A 186 2.35 15.30 0.50
N ARG A 187 1.54 15.38 -0.57
CA ARG A 187 0.26 16.12 -0.51
C ARG A 187 -0.73 15.45 0.44
N ALA A 188 -0.85 14.13 0.37
CA ALA A 188 -1.72 13.37 1.26
C ALA A 188 -1.30 13.50 2.73
N ASP A 189 0.00 13.45 3.04
CA ASP A 189 0.48 13.61 4.42
C ASP A 189 0.16 15.00 5.00
N ALA A 190 0.23 16.05 4.18
CA ALA A 190 -0.16 17.40 4.58
C ALA A 190 -1.67 17.49 4.87
N GLU A 191 -2.50 16.79 4.08
CA GLU A 191 -3.96 16.73 4.23
C GLU A 191 -4.38 15.89 5.45
N ILE A 192 -3.79 14.70 5.62
CA ILE A 192 -4.13 13.72 6.66
C ILE A 192 -3.58 14.13 8.02
N PHE A 193 -2.30 14.54 8.08
CA PHE A 193 -1.58 14.74 9.34
C PHE A 193 -1.28 16.21 9.65
N GLY A 194 -1.57 17.13 8.72
CA GLY A 194 -1.20 18.54 8.89
C GLY A 194 0.30 18.81 8.84
N ASP A 195 1.07 17.92 8.20
CA ASP A 195 2.53 18.05 8.10
C ASP A 195 2.93 19.35 7.40
N ARG A 196 3.87 20.10 7.98
CA ARG A 196 4.37 21.35 7.40
C ARG A 196 5.65 21.12 6.57
N PRO A 197 5.86 21.87 5.49
CA PRO A 197 7.01 21.66 4.62
C PRO A 197 8.32 22.00 5.34
N ASN A 198 9.25 21.03 5.44
CA ASN A 198 10.55 21.21 6.07
C ASN A 198 11.67 20.60 5.21
N LEU A 199 12.23 21.41 4.29
CA LEU A 199 13.25 20.96 3.36
C LEU A 199 14.54 20.49 4.06
N PRO A 200 15.10 21.19 5.06
CA PRO A 200 16.30 20.71 5.76
C PRO A 200 16.12 19.32 6.38
N ARG A 201 14.97 19.06 7.02
CA ARG A 201 14.64 17.75 7.59
C ARG A 201 14.59 16.67 6.52
N GLU A 202 13.92 16.92 5.40
CA GLU A 202 13.84 15.95 4.30
C GLU A 202 15.22 15.67 3.66
N MET A 203 16.09 16.68 3.54
CA MET A 203 17.45 16.49 3.01
C MET A 203 18.35 15.72 3.97
N ILE A 204 18.28 15.99 5.28
CA ILE A 204 18.96 15.18 6.30
C ILE A 204 18.48 13.72 6.22
N SER A 205 17.17 13.52 6.12
CA SER A 205 16.57 12.19 5.97
C SER A 205 17.05 11.49 4.69
N ALA A 206 17.19 12.21 3.58
CA ALA A 206 17.75 11.67 2.33
C ALA A 206 19.18 11.14 2.54
N VAL A 207 20.05 11.93 3.17
CA VAL A 207 21.43 11.53 3.46
C VAL A 207 21.47 10.30 4.39
N LEU A 208 20.70 10.31 5.47
CA LEU A 208 20.67 9.19 6.42
C LEU A 208 20.15 7.89 5.76
N GLU A 209 19.13 7.99 4.89
CA GLU A 209 18.64 6.83 4.13
C GLU A 209 19.67 6.35 3.10
N THR A 210 20.40 7.25 2.45
CA THR A 210 21.51 6.88 1.54
C THR A 210 22.65 6.17 2.28
N LEU A 211 22.99 6.60 3.50
CA LEU A 211 23.98 5.89 4.32
C LEU A 211 23.51 4.49 4.71
N ARG A 212 22.23 4.34 5.06
CA ARG A 212 21.60 3.04 5.33
C ARG A 212 21.58 2.15 4.08
N ASP A 213 21.31 2.73 2.90
CA ASP A 213 21.40 2.05 1.61
C ASP A 213 22.82 1.54 1.38
N GLY A 214 23.83 2.40 1.57
CA GLY A 214 25.24 2.02 1.43
C GLY A 214 25.60 0.83 2.29
N ARG A 215 25.26 0.87 3.59
CA ARG A 215 25.49 -0.26 4.52
C ARG A 215 24.78 -1.54 4.05
N PHE A 216 23.54 -1.44 3.60
CA PHE A 216 22.78 -2.59 3.12
C PHE A 216 23.40 -3.18 1.84
N LEU A 217 23.71 -2.36 0.85
CA LEU A 217 24.28 -2.80 -0.42
C LEU A 217 25.69 -3.38 -0.25
N LEU A 218 26.51 -2.83 0.66
CA LEU A 218 27.82 -3.41 1.00
C LEU A 218 27.72 -4.82 1.60
N ALA A 219 26.61 -5.14 2.28
CA ALA A 219 26.34 -6.50 2.78
C ALA A 219 25.77 -7.45 1.71
N HIS A 220 25.47 -6.97 0.51
CA HIS A 220 24.85 -7.75 -0.57
C HIS A 220 25.60 -7.52 -1.89
N PRO A 221 26.63 -8.33 -2.21
CA PRO A 221 27.52 -8.08 -3.36
C PRO A 221 26.80 -7.86 -4.70
N ALA A 222 25.72 -8.60 -4.97
CA ALA A 222 24.92 -8.44 -6.19
C ALA A 222 24.10 -7.14 -6.24
N GLY A 223 23.97 -6.41 -5.13
CA GLY A 223 23.34 -5.10 -5.04
C GLY A 223 24.28 -3.91 -5.22
N LEU A 224 25.61 -4.13 -5.24
CA LEU A 224 26.59 -3.03 -5.33
C LEU A 224 26.41 -2.16 -6.57
N ALA A 225 25.85 -2.70 -7.66
CA ALA A 225 25.52 -1.95 -8.87
C ALA A 225 24.50 -0.81 -8.62
N GLU A 226 23.73 -0.85 -7.54
CA GLU A 226 22.76 0.19 -7.18
C GLU A 226 23.38 1.33 -6.33
N LEU A 227 24.61 1.19 -5.84
CA LEU A 227 25.27 2.20 -4.99
C LEU A 227 25.30 3.60 -5.63
N PRO A 228 25.68 3.78 -6.91
CA PRO A 228 25.74 5.11 -7.52
C PRO A 228 24.35 5.76 -7.64
N ALA A 229 23.29 4.96 -7.75
CA ALA A 229 21.92 5.44 -7.91
C ALA A 229 21.22 5.73 -6.57
N ALA A 230 21.71 5.17 -5.45
CA ALA A 230 21.08 5.30 -4.13
C ALA A 230 20.91 6.76 -3.67
N PRO A 231 21.91 7.67 -3.79
CA PRO A 231 21.73 9.08 -3.42
C PRO A 231 20.66 9.77 -4.25
N VAL A 232 20.64 9.53 -5.57
CA VAL A 232 19.66 10.13 -6.49
C VAL A 232 18.25 9.64 -6.16
N ARG A 233 18.09 8.34 -5.89
CA ARG A 233 16.80 7.76 -5.47
C ARG A 233 16.28 8.43 -4.21
N ARG A 234 17.08 8.52 -3.14
CA ARG A 234 16.64 9.11 -1.86
C ARG A 234 16.41 10.61 -1.95
N PHE A 235 17.21 11.33 -2.73
CA PHE A 235 16.94 12.72 -3.04
C PHE A 235 15.57 12.89 -3.70
N ILE A 236 15.25 12.11 -4.74
CA ILE A 236 13.95 12.20 -5.42
C ILE A 236 12.80 11.91 -4.46
N GLN A 237 12.88 10.84 -3.67
CA GLN A 237 11.83 10.50 -2.70
C GLN A 237 11.55 11.66 -1.74
N ARG A 238 12.61 12.20 -1.12
CA ARG A 238 12.52 13.22 -0.06
C ARG A 238 12.19 14.61 -0.60
N PHE A 239 12.80 15.00 -1.72
CA PHE A 239 12.54 16.29 -2.34
C PHE A 239 11.11 16.38 -2.90
N TYR A 240 10.62 15.34 -3.56
CA TYR A 240 9.27 15.37 -4.12
C TYR A 240 8.19 15.21 -3.06
N HIS A 241 8.45 14.47 -1.98
CA HIS A 241 7.60 14.49 -0.79
C HIS A 241 7.48 15.90 -0.20
N TRP A 242 8.61 16.56 0.10
CA TRP A 242 8.61 17.96 0.55
C TRP A 242 7.84 18.88 -0.40
N LYS A 243 8.07 18.74 -1.71
CA LYS A 243 7.39 19.54 -2.72
C LYS A 243 5.87 19.33 -2.68
N GLY A 244 5.43 18.07 -2.52
CA GLY A 244 4.02 17.73 -2.34
C GLY A 244 3.42 18.44 -1.12
N VAL A 245 4.07 18.30 0.04
CA VAL A 245 3.64 18.98 1.28
C VAL A 245 3.56 20.50 1.10
N ARG A 246 4.56 21.11 0.47
CA ARG A 246 4.60 22.56 0.21
C ARG A 246 3.45 22.98 -0.71
N ASP A 247 3.27 22.29 -1.83
CA ASP A 247 2.31 22.68 -2.87
C ASP A 247 0.85 22.46 -2.41
N TYR A 248 0.60 21.58 -1.42
CA TYR A 248 -0.70 21.48 -0.74
C TYR A 248 -1.12 22.84 -0.14
N TYR A 249 -0.29 23.46 0.69
CA TYR A 249 -0.62 24.74 1.33
C TYR A 249 -0.58 25.97 0.40
N VAL A 250 0.00 25.85 -0.79
CA VAL A 250 -0.03 26.92 -1.80
C VAL A 250 -1.30 26.84 -2.65
N SER A 251 -1.91 25.66 -2.76
CA SER A 251 -3.10 25.41 -3.59
C SER A 251 -4.42 25.39 -2.81
N CYS A 252 -4.36 25.37 -1.48
CA CYS A 252 -5.50 25.47 -0.56
C CYS A 252 -5.69 26.92 -0.09
#